data_AF-A0A1M5N9I2-F1
#
_entry.id   AF-A0A1M5N9I2-F1
#
_cell.length_a   1.000
_cell.length_b   1.000
_cell.length_c   1.000
_cell.angle_alpha   90.00
_cell.angle_beta   90.00
_cell.angle_gamma   90.00
#
_symmetry.space_group_name_H-M   'P 1'
#
loop_
_entity.id
_entity.type
_entity.pdbx_description
1 polymer ?
#
loop_
_entity_poly.entity_id
_entity_poly.type
_entity_poly.pdbx_seq_one_letter_code
_entity_poly.pdbx_strand_id
1 'polypeptide(L)'
;MVKKTACLGLILLSFYTYLAVHYPDTWIQNKWYQSFLAFYGYQAGKRVEPRVIYGQGLRDLGEEKIKIKVLLPGKKQAGLQEVYKALEEGYTAVVECSILDSLHTTPYGKSLTAKMYNRAYRIVVFDGGHHLPTLGMAPDVIIIPEIKGYAAHSYMQDAIKTETIVYLAKEAGLKHTLIVSVPRWALVKEEKNLAHIVLKAWNKAETQRQPFSPFYPCAENRISKVNGVVFAYIGKGYYENIDSFIKCIKKLNLSDVHKIYLAFDYKYADRKSAGDYAKEIEERLRIPTWVVNEPFTAFDVLWGKRDVLWKQGHNP
;
A
#
# COMPACT_ATOMS: atom_id res chain seq x y z
N MET A 1 -39.81 -6.53 10.52
CA MET A 1 -38.57 -6.04 11.17
C MET A 1 -37.69 -5.20 10.24
N VAL A 2 -37.34 -5.70 9.05
CA VAL A 2 -36.42 -5.03 8.09
C VAL A 2 -36.80 -3.59 7.73
N LYS A 3 -38.10 -3.28 7.56
CA LYS A 3 -38.58 -1.92 7.23
C LYS A 3 -38.33 -0.89 8.35
N LYS A 4 -38.45 -1.28 9.62
CA LYS A 4 -38.25 -0.36 10.76
C LYS A 4 -36.77 -0.01 10.93
N THR A 5 -35.89 -0.99 10.73
CA THR A 5 -34.44 -0.81 10.77
C THR A 5 -33.93 0.05 9.61
N ALA A 6 -34.50 -0.13 8.42
CA ALA A 6 -34.19 0.70 7.25
C ALA A 6 -34.67 2.15 7.42
N CYS A 7 -35.88 2.37 7.95
CA CYS A 7 -36.37 3.72 8.30
C CYS A 7 -35.49 4.40 9.34
N LEU A 8 -35.08 3.68 10.39
CA LEU A 8 -34.19 4.24 11.41
C LEU A 8 -32.83 4.62 10.81
N GLY A 9 -32.29 3.79 9.92
CA GLY A 9 -31.05 4.11 9.19
C GLY A 9 -31.19 5.37 8.33
N LEU A 10 -32.30 5.53 7.63
CA LEU A 10 -32.60 6.75 6.85
C LEU A 10 -32.77 7.97 7.73
N ILE A 11 -33.45 7.86 8.88
CA ILE A 11 -33.62 8.96 9.83
C ILE A 11 -32.27 9.41 10.39
N LEU A 12 -31.41 8.46 10.77
CA LEU A 12 -30.06 8.75 11.25
C LEU A 12 -29.17 9.37 10.17
N LEU A 13 -29.29 8.89 8.92
CA LEU A 13 -28.57 9.46 7.78
C LEU A 13 -29.04 10.90 7.50
N SER A 14 -30.34 11.14 7.43
CA SER A 14 -30.95 12.46 7.22
C SER A 14 -30.55 13.43 8.33
N PHE A 15 -30.59 12.99 9.59
CA PHE A 15 -30.16 13.78 10.75
C PHE A 15 -28.67 14.12 10.70
N TYR A 16 -27.83 13.15 10.29
CA TYR A 16 -26.39 13.39 10.09
C TYR A 16 -26.13 14.40 8.97
N THR A 17 -26.79 14.29 7.81
CA THR A 17 -26.68 15.28 6.72
C THR A 17 -27.17 16.66 7.14
N TYR A 18 -28.27 16.75 7.89
CA TYR A 18 -28.77 18.02 8.43
C TYR A 18 -27.73 18.66 9.35
N LEU A 19 -27.16 17.89 10.28
CA LEU A 19 -26.09 18.40 11.14
C LEU A 19 -24.90 18.85 10.31
N ALA A 20 -24.42 18.03 9.36
CA ALA A 20 -23.26 18.32 8.51
C ALA A 20 -23.40 19.62 7.71
N VAL A 21 -24.60 19.93 7.22
CA VAL A 21 -24.89 21.15 6.45
C VAL A 21 -25.04 22.37 7.35
N HIS A 22 -25.71 22.25 8.50
CA HIS A 22 -26.08 23.39 9.33
C HIS A 22 -25.09 23.70 10.46
N TYR A 23 -24.21 22.77 10.82
CA TYR A 23 -23.26 22.92 11.93
C TYR A 23 -21.85 22.39 11.60
N PRO A 24 -21.22 22.83 10.49
CA PRO A 24 -19.99 22.23 9.93
C PRO A 24 -18.78 22.25 10.87
N ASP A 25 -18.78 23.10 11.90
CA ASP A 25 -17.66 23.33 12.82
C ASP A 25 -17.79 22.61 14.18
N THR A 26 -18.60 21.55 14.27
CA THR A 26 -18.84 20.91 15.57
C THR A 26 -17.93 19.72 15.83
N TRP A 27 -17.20 19.77 16.95
CA TRP A 27 -16.55 18.60 17.57
C TRP A 27 -17.49 17.38 17.63
N ILE A 28 -18.78 17.61 17.83
CA ILE A 28 -19.80 16.57 17.87
C ILE A 28 -19.84 15.76 16.56
N GLN A 29 -19.78 16.40 15.39
CA GLN A 29 -19.72 15.69 14.11
C GLN A 29 -18.48 14.81 14.00
N ASN A 30 -17.31 15.32 14.43
CA ASN A 30 -16.09 14.53 14.44
C ASN A 30 -16.21 13.32 15.38
N LYS A 31 -16.72 13.48 16.60
CA LYS A 31 -16.91 12.36 17.54
C LYS A 31 -17.91 11.31 17.02
N TRP A 32 -19.05 11.75 16.48
CA TRP A 32 -20.07 10.85 15.94
C TRP A 32 -19.58 10.14 14.67
N TYR A 33 -18.95 10.87 13.76
CA TYR A 33 -18.36 10.31 12.55
C TYR A 33 -17.29 9.26 12.89
N GLN A 34 -16.37 9.57 13.81
CA GLN A 34 -15.35 8.61 14.25
C GLN A 34 -15.97 7.39 14.95
N SER A 35 -17.03 7.58 15.76
CA SER A 35 -17.74 6.47 16.41
C SER A 35 -18.47 5.58 15.40
N PHE A 36 -19.11 6.18 14.39
CA PHE A 36 -19.74 5.46 13.30
C PHE A 36 -18.72 4.69 12.46
N LEU A 37 -17.61 5.34 12.08
CA LEU A 37 -16.51 4.68 11.36
C LEU A 37 -15.89 3.54 12.15
N ALA A 38 -15.72 3.70 13.47
CA ALA A 38 -15.21 2.64 14.33
C ALA A 38 -16.20 1.46 14.42
N PHE A 39 -17.50 1.74 14.55
CA PHE A 39 -18.52 0.69 14.54
C PHE A 39 -18.58 -0.03 13.19
N TYR A 40 -18.64 0.73 12.09
CA TYR A 40 -18.65 0.19 10.73
C TYR A 40 -17.38 -0.61 10.44
N GLY A 41 -16.20 -0.05 10.75
CA GLY A 41 -14.91 -0.70 10.61
C GLY A 41 -14.83 -2.00 11.40
N TYR A 42 -15.31 -2.02 12.64
CA TYR A 42 -15.38 -3.24 13.43
C TYR A 42 -16.27 -4.32 12.78
N GLN A 43 -17.47 -3.95 12.32
CA GLN A 43 -18.39 -4.89 11.67
C GLN A 43 -17.86 -5.39 10.33
N ALA A 44 -17.29 -4.51 9.51
CA ALA A 44 -16.69 -4.84 8.23
C ALA A 44 -15.49 -5.79 8.42
N GLY A 45 -14.59 -5.48 9.36
CA GLY A 45 -13.40 -6.29 9.64
C GLY A 45 -13.73 -7.70 10.13
N LYS A 46 -14.81 -7.84 10.91
CA LYS A 46 -15.31 -9.16 11.33
C LYS A 46 -15.85 -10.00 10.18
N ARG A 47 -16.57 -9.39 9.24
CA ARG A 47 -17.26 -10.10 8.16
C ARG A 47 -16.40 -10.34 6.94
N VAL A 48 -15.40 -9.50 6.71
CA VAL A 48 -14.53 -9.63 5.54
C VAL A 48 -13.58 -10.80 5.73
N GLU A 49 -13.47 -11.62 4.70
CA GLU A 49 -12.48 -12.69 4.62
C GLU A 49 -11.40 -12.27 3.62
N PRO A 50 -10.15 -12.04 4.08
CA PRO A 50 -9.04 -11.76 3.18
C PRO A 50 -8.81 -12.94 2.26
N ARG A 51 -8.70 -12.66 0.96
CA ARG A 51 -8.34 -13.66 -0.05
C ARG A 51 -6.85 -13.58 -0.31
N VAL A 52 -6.13 -14.67 -0.03
CA VAL A 52 -4.71 -14.80 -0.40
C VAL A 52 -4.62 -14.92 -1.92
N ILE A 53 -3.85 -14.04 -2.54
CA ILE A 53 -3.65 -14.01 -4.01
C ILE A 53 -2.19 -14.21 -4.41
N TYR A 54 -1.26 -14.13 -3.45
CA TYR A 54 0.14 -14.48 -3.61
C TYR A 54 0.77 -14.78 -2.25
N GLY A 55 1.81 -15.60 -2.24
CA GLY A 55 2.62 -15.93 -1.08
C GLY A 55 2.61 -17.42 -0.78
N GLN A 56 3.77 -17.95 -0.38
CA GLN A 56 3.94 -19.34 0.07
C GLN A 56 4.14 -19.40 1.59
N GLY A 57 3.85 -18.31 2.30
CA GLY A 57 4.01 -18.21 3.74
C GLY A 57 4.83 -17.02 4.22
N LEU A 58 4.83 -16.85 5.54
CA LEU A 58 5.56 -15.78 6.25
C LEU A 58 6.84 -16.31 6.86
N ARG A 59 7.75 -15.41 7.22
CA ARG A 59 8.98 -15.73 7.95
C ARG A 59 8.63 -16.35 9.31
N ASP A 60 9.41 -17.31 9.78
CA ASP A 60 9.23 -17.82 11.13
C ASP A 60 9.94 -16.93 12.16
N LEU A 61 9.17 -16.12 12.89
CA LEU A 61 9.68 -15.34 14.02
C LEU A 61 9.64 -16.10 15.36
N GLY A 62 9.21 -17.37 15.38
CA GLY A 62 9.05 -18.14 16.61
C GLY A 62 7.84 -17.73 17.46
N GLU A 63 6.89 -17.00 16.87
CA GLU A 63 5.76 -16.40 17.57
C GLU A 63 4.52 -17.31 17.52
N GLU A 64 4.05 -17.77 18.67
CA GLU A 64 2.77 -18.52 18.78
C GLU A 64 1.55 -17.60 18.70
N LYS A 65 1.71 -16.32 19.07
CA LYS A 65 0.64 -15.31 19.08
C LYS A 65 1.15 -14.00 18.50
N ILE A 66 0.36 -13.42 17.60
CA ILE A 66 0.68 -12.14 17.00
C ILE A 66 0.15 -10.97 17.85
N LYS A 67 1.04 -10.03 18.21
CA LYS A 67 0.70 -8.74 18.84
C LYS A 67 0.76 -7.67 17.76
N ILE A 68 -0.40 -7.12 17.41
CA ILE A 68 -0.53 -6.21 16.27
C ILE A 68 -0.60 -4.75 16.74
N LYS A 69 0.30 -3.91 16.24
CA LYS A 69 0.23 -2.45 16.35
C LYS A 69 -0.20 -1.86 15.02
N VAL A 70 -1.25 -1.03 15.03
CA VAL A 70 -1.67 -0.28 13.84
C VAL A 70 -1.20 1.16 13.95
N LEU A 71 -0.55 1.66 12.90
CA LEU A 71 -0.04 3.02 12.82
C LEU A 71 -0.86 3.83 11.82
N LEU A 72 -1.78 4.63 12.35
CA LEU A 72 -2.67 5.47 11.55
C LEU A 72 -1.99 6.77 11.07
N PRO A 73 -2.41 7.31 9.91
CA PRO A 73 -1.89 8.56 9.39
C PRO A 73 -2.36 9.74 10.24
N GLY A 74 -1.45 10.40 10.97
CA GLY A 74 -1.81 11.58 11.78
C GLY A 74 -0.63 12.42 12.29
N LYS A 75 0.57 11.85 12.44
CA LYS A 75 1.75 12.58 12.94
C LYS A 75 3.00 12.20 12.12
N LYS A 76 3.32 13.00 11.10
CA LYS A 76 4.37 12.71 10.08
C LYS A 76 5.75 12.35 10.66
N GLN A 77 6.17 12.96 11.76
CA GLN A 77 7.45 12.66 12.41
C GLN A 77 7.35 11.60 13.53
N ALA A 78 6.16 11.41 14.11
CA ALA A 78 5.95 10.38 15.13
C ALA A 78 5.89 8.98 14.50
N GLY A 79 5.59 8.85 13.20
CA GLY A 79 5.39 7.55 12.55
C GLY A 79 6.53 6.55 12.76
N LEU A 80 7.78 6.93 12.46
CA LEU A 80 8.94 6.03 12.66
C LEU A 80 9.30 5.84 14.14
N GLN A 81 9.04 6.83 15.00
CA GLN A 81 9.21 6.69 16.45
C GLN A 81 8.20 5.71 17.04
N GLU A 82 6.96 5.73 16.56
CA GLU A 82 5.90 4.79 16.96
C GLU A 82 6.21 3.37 16.49
N VAL A 83 6.83 3.19 15.31
CA VAL A 83 7.36 1.88 14.89
C VAL A 83 8.42 1.42 15.88
N TYR A 84 9.41 2.27 16.20
CA TYR A 84 10.47 1.91 17.14
C TYR A 84 9.92 1.56 18.53
N LYS A 85 8.99 2.37 19.05
CA LYS A 85 8.29 2.12 20.29
C LYS A 85 7.50 0.81 20.26
N ALA A 86 6.81 0.49 19.16
CA ALA A 86 6.11 -0.78 19.01
C ALA A 86 7.07 -1.97 19.09
N LEU A 87 8.27 -1.86 18.51
CA LEU A 87 9.30 -2.90 18.65
C LEU A 87 9.80 -3.02 20.10
N GLU A 88 9.98 -1.92 20.82
CA GLU A 88 10.37 -1.94 22.24
C GLU A 88 9.29 -2.54 23.14
N GLU A 89 8.01 -2.25 22.85
CA GLU A 89 6.85 -2.81 23.56
C GLU A 89 6.57 -4.28 23.20
N GLY A 90 7.37 -4.87 22.30
CA GLY A 90 7.29 -6.29 21.93
C GLY A 90 6.10 -6.62 21.02
N TYR A 91 5.66 -5.68 20.19
CA TYR A 91 4.73 -5.99 19.11
C TYR A 91 5.42 -6.78 18.01
N THR A 92 4.78 -7.86 17.58
CA THR A 92 5.32 -8.82 16.60
C THR A 92 4.76 -8.56 15.20
N ALA A 93 3.87 -7.60 15.05
CA ALA A 93 3.33 -7.14 13.78
C ALA A 93 3.04 -5.64 13.81
N VAL A 94 3.51 -4.92 12.79
CA VAL A 94 3.30 -3.47 12.64
C VAL A 94 2.59 -3.19 11.33
N VAL A 95 1.41 -2.59 11.41
CA VAL A 95 0.59 -2.20 10.25
C VAL A 95 0.83 -0.74 9.91
N GLU A 96 1.41 -0.53 8.74
CA GLU A 96 1.78 0.78 8.22
C GLU A 96 0.75 1.26 7.20
N CYS A 97 0.22 2.46 7.43
CA CYS A 97 -0.68 3.14 6.49
C CYS A 97 0.04 4.31 5.78
N SER A 98 -0.20 4.42 4.46
CA SER A 98 0.12 5.47 3.44
C SER A 98 1.20 6.56 3.69
N ILE A 99 1.30 7.15 4.88
CA ILE A 99 2.30 8.19 5.18
C ILE A 99 3.70 7.58 5.40
N LEU A 100 3.76 6.37 5.95
CA LEU A 100 5.01 5.73 6.33
C LEU A 100 5.84 5.24 5.13
N ASP A 101 5.21 4.89 4.01
CA ASP A 101 5.90 4.30 2.84
C ASP A 101 7.04 5.18 2.32
N SER A 102 6.81 6.49 2.23
CA SER A 102 7.86 7.43 1.83
C SER A 102 8.98 7.54 2.86
N LEU A 103 8.67 7.40 4.15
CA LEU A 103 9.63 7.51 5.25
C LEU A 103 10.56 6.30 5.32
N HIS A 104 10.09 5.11 4.93
CA HIS A 104 10.93 3.90 4.88
C HIS A 104 12.08 3.99 3.87
N THR A 105 11.93 4.86 2.87
CA THR A 105 12.99 5.11 1.86
C THR A 105 14.04 6.13 2.29
N THR A 106 13.96 6.66 3.52
CA THR A 106 14.99 7.53 4.13
C THR A 106 16.09 6.68 4.82
N PRO A 107 17.28 7.24 5.11
CA PRO A 107 18.32 6.50 5.84
C PRO A 107 17.86 5.93 7.19
N TYR A 108 17.08 6.70 7.96
CA TYR A 108 16.53 6.24 9.24
C TYR A 108 15.46 5.16 9.03
N GLY A 109 14.58 5.34 8.03
CA GLY A 109 13.58 4.35 7.65
C GLY A 109 14.19 3.00 7.23
N LYS A 110 15.27 3.02 6.44
CA LYS A 110 16.02 1.82 6.03
C LYS A 110 16.58 1.05 7.24
N SER A 111 17.24 1.77 8.15
CA SER A 111 17.78 1.19 9.39
C SER A 111 16.67 0.54 10.23
N LEU A 112 15.53 1.23 10.35
CA LEU A 112 14.40 0.71 11.10
C LEU A 112 13.75 -0.51 10.44
N THR A 113 13.57 -0.51 9.12
CA THR A 113 13.05 -1.67 8.39
C THR A 113 13.97 -2.89 8.52
N ALA A 114 15.29 -2.71 8.48
CA ALA A 114 16.23 -3.80 8.76
C ALA A 114 16.08 -4.37 10.19
N LYS A 115 15.89 -3.50 11.19
CA LYS A 115 15.63 -3.91 12.58
C LYS A 115 14.28 -4.61 12.74
N MET A 116 13.24 -4.12 12.07
CA MET A 116 11.90 -4.72 12.09
C MET A 116 11.95 -6.13 11.53
N TYR A 117 12.67 -6.35 10.43
CA TYR A 117 12.73 -7.65 9.78
C TYR A 117 13.01 -8.76 10.80
N ASN A 118 14.02 -8.62 11.65
CA ASN A 118 14.35 -9.69 12.61
C ASN A 118 13.41 -9.83 13.82
N ARG A 119 12.42 -8.95 14.00
CA ARG A 119 11.65 -8.84 15.26
C ARG A 119 10.13 -8.79 15.08
N ALA A 120 9.65 -8.36 13.93
CA ALA A 120 8.23 -8.16 13.67
C ALA A 120 7.90 -8.35 12.19
N TYR A 121 6.66 -8.72 11.92
CA TYR A 121 6.08 -8.66 10.58
C TYR A 121 5.77 -7.21 10.21
N ARG A 122 6.19 -6.80 9.02
CA ARG A 122 5.84 -5.52 8.43
C ARG A 122 4.63 -5.69 7.51
N ILE A 123 3.52 -5.05 7.85
CA ILE A 123 2.29 -5.10 7.08
C ILE A 123 2.03 -3.74 6.46
N VAL A 124 1.70 -3.73 5.17
CA VAL A 124 1.45 -2.48 4.43
C VAL A 124 0.09 -2.54 3.74
N VAL A 125 -0.62 -1.41 3.73
CA VAL A 125 -1.82 -1.24 2.91
C VAL A 125 -1.38 -0.67 1.57
N PHE A 126 -1.63 -1.40 0.49
CA PHE A 126 -1.23 -1.01 -0.87
C PHE A 126 -2.48 -0.59 -1.64
N ASP A 127 -2.77 0.72 -1.65
CA ASP A 127 -3.97 1.26 -2.28
C ASP A 127 -3.70 2.19 -3.47
N GLY A 128 -2.55 2.07 -4.14
CA GLY A 128 -2.24 2.80 -5.36
C GLY A 128 -0.77 2.70 -5.77
N GLY A 129 -0.42 3.20 -6.95
CA GLY A 129 0.92 3.18 -7.52
C GLY A 129 1.97 3.92 -6.67
N HIS A 130 1.57 4.88 -5.84
CA HIS A 130 2.47 5.53 -4.88
C HIS A 130 3.09 4.58 -3.86
N HIS A 131 2.49 3.39 -3.66
CA HIS A 131 3.05 2.32 -2.82
C HIS A 131 4.02 1.40 -3.57
N LEU A 132 4.25 1.58 -4.88
CA LEU A 132 5.13 0.72 -5.67
C LEU A 132 6.54 0.55 -5.04
N PRO A 133 7.21 1.61 -4.52
CA PRO A 133 8.50 1.47 -3.86
C PRO A 133 8.45 0.56 -2.60
N THR A 134 7.29 0.32 -2.02
CA THR A 134 7.17 -0.57 -0.86
C THR A 134 7.47 -2.03 -1.24
N LEU A 135 7.28 -2.46 -2.50
CA LEU A 135 7.64 -3.81 -2.93
C LEU A 135 9.13 -4.11 -2.77
N GLY A 136 10.01 -3.17 -3.16
CA GLY A 136 11.45 -3.31 -2.97
C GLY A 136 11.92 -3.20 -1.50
N MET A 137 10.99 -2.91 -0.59
CA MET A 137 11.23 -2.95 0.86
C MET A 137 10.75 -4.27 1.49
N ALA A 138 10.38 -5.27 0.67
CA ALA A 138 10.04 -6.65 1.04
C ALA A 138 9.14 -6.77 2.29
N PRO A 139 7.92 -6.18 2.29
CA PRO A 139 6.98 -6.33 3.40
C PRO A 139 6.53 -7.78 3.55
N ASP A 140 6.15 -8.17 4.75
CA ASP A 140 5.66 -9.51 5.06
C ASP A 140 4.23 -9.73 4.59
N VAL A 141 3.37 -8.73 4.78
CA VAL A 141 1.98 -8.78 4.32
C VAL A 141 1.64 -7.51 3.56
N ILE A 142 1.09 -7.66 2.36
CA ILE A 142 0.52 -6.58 1.56
C ILE A 142 -0.99 -6.76 1.54
N ILE A 143 -1.72 -5.80 2.10
CA ILE A 143 -3.18 -5.75 2.06
C ILE A 143 -3.59 -4.85 0.90
N ILE A 144 -4.26 -5.41 -0.10
CA ILE A 144 -4.81 -4.67 -1.23
C ILE A 144 -6.31 -4.46 -1.00
N PRO A 145 -6.76 -3.23 -0.71
CA PRO A 145 -8.17 -2.91 -0.76
C PRO A 145 -8.61 -2.79 -2.23
N GLU A 146 -9.11 -3.91 -2.76
CA GLU A 146 -9.40 -4.12 -4.17
C GLU A 146 -10.76 -3.55 -4.57
N ILE A 147 -10.79 -2.90 -5.73
CA ILE A 147 -12.01 -2.49 -6.43
C ILE A 147 -11.91 -2.90 -7.90
N LYS A 148 -12.78 -3.81 -8.33
CA LYS A 148 -12.80 -4.38 -9.70
C LYS A 148 -11.42 -4.82 -10.22
N GLY A 149 -10.62 -5.49 -9.40
CA GLY A 149 -9.29 -5.95 -9.79
C GLY A 149 -8.17 -4.90 -9.71
N TYR A 150 -8.42 -3.73 -9.14
CA TYR A 150 -7.42 -2.66 -8.95
C TYR A 150 -7.17 -2.36 -7.47
N ALA A 151 -5.93 -2.06 -7.13
CA ALA A 151 -5.56 -1.25 -5.98
C ALA A 151 -5.67 0.22 -6.38
N ALA A 152 -6.60 0.97 -5.77
CA ALA A 152 -6.87 2.35 -6.18
C ALA A 152 -7.15 3.28 -4.99
N HIS A 153 -6.52 4.46 -5.03
CA HIS A 153 -6.66 5.46 -3.99
C HIS A 153 -7.95 6.25 -4.26
N SER A 154 -8.62 6.73 -3.20
CA SER A 154 -9.86 7.50 -3.36
C SER A 154 -9.68 8.81 -4.12
N TYR A 155 -8.48 9.38 -4.13
CA TYR A 155 -8.18 10.70 -4.69
C TYR A 155 -6.95 10.78 -5.60
N MET A 156 -6.05 9.79 -5.57
CA MET A 156 -4.88 9.77 -6.44
C MET A 156 -5.22 9.02 -7.73
N GLN A 157 -4.81 9.59 -8.86
CA GLN A 157 -4.92 8.96 -10.16
C GLN A 157 -3.68 8.13 -10.39
N ASP A 158 -3.62 6.96 -9.78
CA ASP A 158 -2.43 6.11 -9.80
C ASP A 158 -2.75 4.62 -9.62
N ALA A 159 -3.97 4.19 -9.91
CA ALA A 159 -4.40 2.81 -9.71
C ALA A 159 -3.46 1.79 -10.40
N ILE A 160 -3.24 0.65 -9.75
CA ILE A 160 -2.48 -0.47 -10.31
C ILE A 160 -3.37 -1.72 -10.28
N LYS A 161 -3.30 -2.56 -11.31
CA LYS A 161 -4.03 -3.82 -11.30
C LYS A 161 -3.46 -4.75 -10.25
N THR A 162 -4.34 -5.45 -9.54
CA THR A 162 -3.96 -6.42 -8.51
C THR A 162 -3.10 -7.55 -9.11
N GLU A 163 -3.40 -7.99 -10.34
CA GLU A 163 -2.60 -8.99 -11.06
C GLU A 163 -1.17 -8.49 -11.35
N THR A 164 -1.01 -7.21 -11.67
CA THR A 164 0.30 -6.59 -11.87
C THR A 164 1.09 -6.58 -10.57
N ILE A 165 0.48 -6.24 -9.43
CA ILE A 165 1.19 -6.31 -8.12
C ILE A 165 1.69 -7.74 -7.86
N VAL A 166 0.86 -8.76 -8.11
CA VAL A 166 1.25 -10.17 -7.96
C VAL A 166 2.40 -10.55 -8.91
N TYR A 167 2.33 -10.12 -10.17
CA TYR A 167 3.42 -10.32 -11.13
C TYR A 167 4.72 -9.68 -10.64
N LEU A 168 4.68 -8.43 -10.19
CA LEU A 168 5.85 -7.71 -9.70
C LEU A 168 6.48 -8.35 -8.46
N ALA A 169 5.66 -8.88 -7.54
CA ALA A 169 6.15 -9.60 -6.37
C ALA A 169 6.84 -10.93 -6.73
N LYS A 170 6.30 -11.66 -7.71
CA LYS A 170 6.91 -12.87 -8.28
C LYS A 170 8.24 -12.54 -8.95
N GLU A 171 8.24 -11.51 -9.80
CA GLU A 171 9.41 -11.04 -10.54
C GLU A 171 10.54 -10.63 -9.60
N ALA A 172 10.22 -9.90 -8.53
CA ALA A 172 11.17 -9.53 -7.48
C ALA A 172 11.59 -10.69 -6.57
N GLY A 173 11.05 -11.90 -6.74
CA GLY A 173 11.38 -13.06 -5.92
C GLY A 173 11.02 -12.90 -4.44
N LEU A 174 9.91 -12.24 -4.13
CA LEU A 174 9.47 -12.00 -2.75
C LEU A 174 8.92 -13.26 -2.08
N LYS A 175 9.81 -14.13 -1.60
CA LYS A 175 9.47 -15.47 -1.06
C LYS A 175 8.64 -15.45 0.24
N HIS A 176 8.85 -14.44 1.06
CA HIS A 176 8.23 -14.31 2.39
C HIS A 176 7.15 -13.22 2.46
N THR A 177 6.61 -12.83 1.32
CA THR A 177 5.54 -11.84 1.22
C THR A 177 4.22 -12.53 0.92
N LEU A 178 3.22 -12.29 1.76
CA LEU A 178 1.83 -12.65 1.52
C LEU A 178 1.08 -11.44 0.96
N ILE A 179 0.41 -11.60 -0.18
CA ILE A 179 -0.50 -10.57 -0.70
C ILE A 179 -1.93 -11.05 -0.50
N VAL A 180 -2.71 -10.24 0.20
CA VAL A 180 -4.13 -10.47 0.44
C VAL A 180 -4.97 -9.37 -0.17
N SER A 181 -6.03 -9.75 -0.89
CA SER A 181 -7.05 -8.81 -1.35
C SER A 181 -8.24 -8.79 -0.37
N VAL A 182 -8.73 -7.60 -0.07
CA VAL A 182 -10.01 -7.37 0.61
C VAL A 182 -10.84 -6.39 -0.22
N PRO A 183 -12.19 -6.47 -0.22
CA PRO A 183 -13.01 -5.46 -0.88
C PRO A 183 -12.71 -4.05 -0.34
N ARG A 184 -12.60 -3.05 -1.23
CA ARG A 184 -12.26 -1.66 -0.87
C ARG A 184 -13.13 -1.08 0.24
N TRP A 185 -14.43 -1.40 0.25
CA TRP A 185 -15.38 -0.93 1.27
C TRP A 185 -15.11 -1.50 2.67
N ALA A 186 -14.41 -2.64 2.76
CA ALA A 186 -14.19 -3.36 4.02
C ALA A 186 -12.93 -2.91 4.77
N LEU A 187 -11.98 -2.27 4.05
CA LEU A 187 -10.77 -1.72 4.65
C LEU A 187 -11.03 -0.29 5.12
N VAL A 188 -11.26 -0.15 6.42
CA VAL A 188 -11.41 1.13 7.10
C VAL A 188 -10.08 1.41 7.80
N LYS A 189 -9.51 2.61 7.61
CA LYS A 189 -8.26 3.03 8.28
C LYS A 189 -8.52 3.30 9.77
N GLU A 190 -8.85 2.24 10.50
CA GLU A 190 -9.16 2.18 11.93
C GLU A 190 -8.43 0.97 12.53
N GLU A 191 -7.95 1.12 13.76
CA GLU A 191 -7.03 0.17 14.39
C GLU A 191 -7.62 -1.25 14.50
N LYS A 192 -8.85 -1.39 15.01
CA LYS A 192 -9.47 -2.71 15.19
C LYS A 192 -9.81 -3.38 13.86
N ASN A 193 -10.26 -2.63 12.86
CA ASN A 193 -10.51 -3.16 11.52
C ASN A 193 -9.24 -3.75 10.91
N LEU A 194 -8.15 -2.97 10.88
CA LEU A 194 -6.88 -3.39 10.30
C LEU A 194 -6.26 -4.54 11.09
N ALA A 195 -6.31 -4.51 12.43
CA ALA A 195 -5.82 -5.61 13.26
C ALA A 195 -6.57 -6.92 12.99
N HIS A 196 -7.89 -6.89 12.82
CA HIS A 196 -8.66 -8.09 12.46
C HIS A 196 -8.31 -8.62 11.07
N ILE A 197 -8.16 -7.75 10.07
CA ILE A 197 -7.77 -8.16 8.72
C ILE A 197 -6.38 -8.83 8.75
N VAL A 198 -5.44 -8.25 9.49
CA VAL A 198 -4.09 -8.81 9.66
C VAL A 198 -4.11 -10.14 10.38
N LEU A 199 -4.85 -10.27 11.48
CA LEU A 199 -4.96 -11.53 12.20
C LEU A 199 -5.52 -12.65 11.29
N LYS A 200 -6.54 -12.34 10.48
CA LYS A 200 -7.10 -13.29 9.52
C LYS A 200 -6.12 -13.63 8.39
N ALA A 201 -5.35 -12.65 7.89
CA ALA A 201 -4.32 -12.89 6.88
C ALA A 201 -3.20 -13.77 7.43
N TRP A 202 -2.73 -13.48 8.66
CA TRP A 202 -1.70 -14.25 9.34
C TRP A 202 -2.14 -15.69 9.60
N ASN A 203 -3.37 -15.91 10.08
CA ASN A 203 -3.92 -17.25 10.29
C ASN A 203 -4.07 -18.07 8.99
N LYS A 204 -4.11 -17.41 7.82
CA LYS A 204 -4.15 -18.08 6.51
C LYS A 204 -2.75 -18.32 5.93
N ALA A 205 -1.72 -17.74 6.52
CA ALA A 205 -0.36 -17.93 6.07
C ALA A 205 0.19 -19.25 6.61
N GLU A 206 0.86 -20.01 5.76
CA GLU A 206 1.77 -21.04 6.23
C GLU A 206 3.03 -20.35 6.81
N THR A 207 3.60 -20.90 7.89
CA THR A 207 4.88 -20.39 8.42
C THR A 207 6.03 -21.11 7.73
N GLN A 208 6.90 -20.35 7.07
CA GLN A 208 8.11 -20.90 6.47
C GLN A 208 9.21 -21.01 7.52
N ARG A 209 9.46 -22.25 7.97
CA ARG A 209 10.52 -22.59 8.93
C ARG A 209 11.94 -22.48 8.37
N GLN A 210 12.11 -22.00 7.14
CA GLN A 210 13.44 -21.82 6.58
C GLN A 210 14.12 -20.63 7.25
N PRO A 211 15.40 -20.75 7.62
CA PRO A 211 16.16 -19.62 8.15
C PRO A 211 16.18 -18.51 7.10
N PHE A 212 15.67 -17.34 7.48
CA PHE A 212 15.71 -16.16 6.63
C PHE A 212 17.03 -15.42 6.84
N SER A 213 17.61 -14.90 5.77
CA SER A 213 18.80 -14.05 5.85
C SER A 213 18.45 -12.65 6.35
N PRO A 214 19.38 -11.93 6.99
CA PRO A 214 19.17 -10.53 7.33
C PRO A 214 18.79 -9.73 6.07
N PHE A 215 17.73 -8.93 6.18
CA PHE A 215 17.30 -8.05 5.10
C PHE A 215 17.95 -6.68 5.24
N TYR A 216 18.62 -6.24 4.17
CA TYR A 216 19.23 -4.92 4.08
C TYR A 216 18.49 -4.12 3.01
N PRO A 217 17.54 -3.24 3.39
CA PRO A 217 16.76 -2.49 2.43
C PRO A 217 17.64 -1.59 1.56
N CYS A 218 17.53 -1.73 0.24
CA CYS A 218 18.21 -0.87 -0.71
C CYS A 218 17.20 0.14 -1.28
N ALA A 219 17.21 1.37 -0.76
CA ALA A 219 16.25 2.38 -1.16
C ALA A 219 16.79 3.81 -1.07
N GLU A 220 16.19 4.68 -1.85
CA GLU A 220 16.32 6.13 -1.81
C GLU A 220 14.91 6.73 -1.92
N ASN A 221 14.74 8.04 -1.69
CA ASN A 221 13.42 8.67 -1.65
C ASN A 221 12.50 8.21 -2.82
N ARG A 222 11.44 7.46 -2.51
CA ARG A 222 10.46 6.90 -3.47
C ARG A 222 11.03 5.92 -4.52
N ILE A 223 12.19 5.33 -4.27
CA ILE A 223 12.84 4.33 -5.12
C ILE A 223 13.36 3.21 -4.22
N SER A 224 13.11 1.95 -4.58
CA SER A 224 13.66 0.80 -3.87
C SER A 224 14.16 -0.26 -4.85
N LYS A 225 15.07 -1.11 -4.39
CA LYS A 225 15.67 -2.20 -5.13
C LYS A 225 15.63 -3.48 -4.30
N VAL A 226 15.21 -4.57 -4.92
CA VAL A 226 15.29 -5.92 -4.36
C VAL A 226 15.56 -6.92 -5.48
N ASN A 227 16.51 -7.85 -5.28
CA ASN A 227 16.82 -8.92 -6.24
C ASN A 227 17.00 -8.45 -7.70
N GLY A 228 17.70 -7.33 -7.92
CA GLY A 228 17.95 -6.79 -9.27
C GLY A 228 16.75 -6.10 -9.93
N VAL A 229 15.63 -5.92 -9.22
CA VAL A 229 14.44 -5.19 -9.69
C VAL A 229 14.32 -3.88 -8.94
N VAL A 230 14.14 -2.77 -9.67
CA VAL A 230 13.88 -1.44 -9.11
C VAL A 230 12.41 -1.08 -9.22
N PHE A 231 11.88 -0.50 -8.14
CA PHE A 231 10.52 0.03 -8.03
C PHE A 231 10.57 1.51 -7.71
N ALA A 232 9.94 2.35 -8.52
CA ALA A 232 9.96 3.80 -8.31
C ALA A 232 8.59 4.46 -8.49
N TYR A 233 8.34 5.50 -7.69
CA TYR A 233 7.18 6.36 -7.86
C TYR A 233 7.59 7.76 -8.33
N ILE A 234 7.14 8.13 -9.53
CA ILE A 234 7.41 9.38 -10.20
C ILE A 234 6.31 10.39 -9.84
N GLY A 235 6.58 11.20 -8.82
CA GLY A 235 5.79 12.39 -8.50
C GLY A 235 6.32 13.64 -9.21
N LYS A 236 5.69 14.80 -8.95
CA LYS A 236 6.04 16.11 -9.54
C LYS A 236 7.55 16.36 -9.68
N GLY A 237 8.31 16.21 -8.59
CA GLY A 237 9.74 16.55 -8.59
C GLY A 237 10.61 15.70 -9.51
N TYR A 238 10.32 14.39 -9.62
CA TYR A 238 11.04 13.51 -10.55
C TYR A 238 10.55 13.64 -11.99
N TYR A 239 9.26 13.96 -12.17
CA TYR A 239 8.70 14.22 -13.48
C TYR A 239 9.27 15.51 -14.11
N GLU A 240 9.30 16.61 -13.35
CA GLU A 240 9.84 17.90 -13.81
C GLU A 240 11.37 17.90 -13.97
N ASN A 241 12.06 16.97 -13.31
CA ASN A 241 13.52 16.90 -13.36
C ASN A 241 14.00 15.43 -13.39
N ILE A 242 14.10 14.87 -14.60
CA ILE A 242 14.58 13.51 -14.81
C ILE A 242 16.02 13.29 -14.34
N ASP A 243 16.90 14.31 -14.43
CA ASP A 243 18.28 14.21 -13.97
C ASP A 243 18.35 14.00 -12.45
N SER A 244 17.42 14.59 -11.69
CA SER A 244 17.30 14.36 -10.26
C SER A 244 16.92 12.91 -9.95
N PHE A 245 16.04 12.30 -10.76
CA PHE A 245 15.70 10.89 -10.67
C PHE A 245 16.90 10.00 -11.01
N ILE A 246 17.58 10.26 -12.14
CA ILE A 246 18.77 9.52 -12.59
C ILE A 246 19.89 9.57 -11.53
N LYS A 247 20.13 10.74 -10.94
CA LYS A 247 21.10 10.89 -9.85
C LYS A 247 20.71 10.07 -8.62
N CYS A 248 19.42 9.99 -8.33
CA CYS A 248 18.90 9.28 -7.15
C CYS A 248 18.95 7.76 -7.34
N ILE A 249 18.44 7.23 -8.46
CA ILE A 249 18.43 5.79 -8.75
C ILE A 249 19.84 5.20 -8.82
N LYS A 250 20.83 5.95 -9.36
CA LYS A 250 22.24 5.51 -9.41
C LYS A 250 22.87 5.23 -8.04
N LYS A 251 22.35 5.80 -6.96
CA LYS A 251 22.82 5.50 -5.59
C LYS A 251 22.47 4.10 -5.11
N LEU A 252 21.55 3.40 -5.78
CA LEU A 252 21.16 2.03 -5.43
C LEU A 252 22.17 0.97 -5.90
N ASN A 253 23.24 1.39 -6.58
CA ASN A 253 24.14 0.53 -7.35
C ASN A 253 23.39 -0.30 -8.40
N LEU A 254 23.54 0.05 -9.67
CA LEU A 254 22.75 -0.55 -10.76
C LEU A 254 23.41 -1.74 -11.44
N SER A 255 24.57 -2.21 -10.95
CA SER A 255 25.34 -3.27 -11.61
C SER A 255 24.60 -4.60 -11.76
N ASP A 256 23.67 -4.88 -10.84
CA ASP A 256 22.85 -6.10 -10.77
C ASP A 256 21.39 -5.88 -11.22
N VAL A 257 21.06 -4.66 -11.67
CA VAL A 257 19.68 -4.31 -12.01
C VAL A 257 19.37 -4.71 -13.44
N HIS A 258 18.32 -5.50 -13.62
CA HIS A 258 17.87 -5.98 -14.93
C HIS A 258 16.49 -5.43 -15.34
N LYS A 259 15.71 -4.87 -14.40
CA LYS A 259 14.40 -4.25 -14.69
C LYS A 259 14.10 -3.06 -13.78
N ILE A 260 13.41 -2.06 -14.35
CA ILE A 260 12.88 -0.91 -13.62
C ILE A 260 11.36 -0.82 -13.85
N TYR A 261 10.59 -0.74 -12.77
CA TYR A 261 9.15 -0.52 -12.81
C TYR A 261 8.81 0.85 -12.21
N LEU A 262 8.07 1.64 -12.98
CA LEU A 262 7.66 3.00 -12.63
C LEU A 262 6.15 3.06 -12.42
N ALA A 263 5.74 3.73 -11.34
CA ALA A 263 4.39 4.24 -11.19
C ALA A 263 4.40 5.76 -11.22
N PHE A 264 3.41 6.37 -11.85
CA PHE A 264 3.32 7.82 -12.01
C PHE A 264 2.16 8.40 -11.21
N ASP A 265 2.38 9.62 -10.72
CA ASP A 265 1.30 10.50 -10.29
C ASP A 265 0.68 11.16 -11.54
N TYR A 266 -0.46 10.65 -12.02
CA TYR A 266 -1.10 11.19 -13.22
C TYR A 266 -1.78 12.56 -13.02
N LYS A 267 -1.62 13.17 -11.84
CA LYS A 267 -1.86 14.61 -11.68
C LYS A 267 -0.85 15.45 -12.48
N TYR A 268 0.36 14.93 -12.71
CA TYR A 268 1.47 15.68 -13.31
C TYR A 268 1.88 15.15 -14.69
N ALA A 269 1.50 13.92 -15.03
CA ALA A 269 1.80 13.29 -16.31
C ALA A 269 0.52 12.73 -16.94
N ASP A 270 0.51 12.58 -18.26
CA ASP A 270 -0.46 11.72 -18.95
C ASP A 270 0.20 10.38 -19.35
N ARG A 271 -0.58 9.45 -19.92
CA ARG A 271 -0.08 8.12 -20.32
C ARG A 271 1.04 8.21 -21.35
N LYS A 272 0.94 9.14 -22.31
CA LYS A 272 1.94 9.31 -23.37
C LYS A 272 3.26 9.78 -22.76
N SER A 273 3.19 10.82 -21.94
CA SER A 273 4.34 11.42 -21.27
C SER A 273 5.01 10.47 -20.27
N ALA A 274 4.22 9.64 -19.57
CA ALA A 274 4.76 8.58 -18.72
C ALA A 274 5.52 7.51 -19.53
N GLY A 275 4.99 7.15 -20.71
CA GLY A 275 5.67 6.24 -21.65
C GLY A 275 6.95 6.84 -22.24
N ASP A 276 6.91 8.11 -22.65
CA ASP A 276 8.07 8.83 -23.17
C ASP A 276 9.16 8.97 -22.07
N TYR A 277 8.78 9.26 -20.83
CA TYR A 277 9.68 9.29 -19.67
C TYR A 277 10.34 7.92 -19.41
N ALA A 278 9.56 6.83 -19.44
CA ALA A 278 10.09 5.48 -19.23
C ALA A 278 11.13 5.09 -20.30
N LYS A 279 10.88 5.44 -21.57
CA LYS A 279 11.85 5.24 -22.66
C LYS A 279 13.13 6.02 -22.44
N GLU A 280 13.03 7.28 -22.02
CA GLU A 280 14.20 8.11 -21.74
C GLU A 280 15.05 7.53 -20.59
N ILE A 281 14.41 6.97 -19.54
CA ILE A 281 15.12 6.25 -18.47
C ILE A 281 15.81 5.00 -19.03
N GLU A 282 15.11 4.21 -19.85
CA GLU A 282 15.67 3.01 -20.48
C GLU A 282 16.90 3.33 -21.33
N GLU A 283 16.84 4.38 -22.15
CA GLU A 283 17.97 4.82 -22.99
C GLU A 283 19.16 5.29 -22.14
N ARG A 284 18.91 6.09 -21.10
CA ARG A 284 19.96 6.67 -20.24
C ARG A 284 20.63 5.64 -19.33
N LEU A 285 19.89 4.64 -18.86
CA LEU A 285 20.40 3.62 -17.94
C LEU A 285 20.76 2.31 -18.63
N ARG A 286 20.28 2.09 -19.86
CA ARG A 286 20.37 0.82 -20.60
C ARG A 286 19.77 -0.36 -19.82
N ILE A 287 18.68 -0.08 -19.10
CA ILE A 287 17.94 -1.06 -18.31
C ILE A 287 16.48 -1.00 -18.75
N PRO A 288 15.87 -2.14 -19.13
CA PRO A 288 14.46 -2.19 -19.50
C PRO A 288 13.54 -1.55 -18.45
N THR A 289 12.67 -0.63 -18.89
CA THR A 289 11.85 0.19 -18.02
C THR A 289 10.37 0.18 -18.41
N TRP A 290 9.48 -0.10 -17.45
CA TRP A 290 8.04 -0.18 -17.69
C TRP A 290 7.21 0.71 -16.76
N VAL A 291 6.12 1.27 -17.30
CA VAL A 291 5.06 1.90 -16.51
C VAL A 291 4.03 0.85 -16.11
N VAL A 292 3.69 0.78 -14.82
CA VAL A 292 2.84 -0.30 -14.27
C VAL A 292 1.50 0.16 -13.70
N ASN A 293 1.21 1.47 -13.70
CA ASN A 293 -0.03 2.01 -13.16
C ASN A 293 -0.82 2.85 -14.18
N GLU A 294 -2.08 3.07 -13.87
CA GLU A 294 -3.09 3.68 -14.73
C GLU A 294 -3.67 4.95 -14.07
N PRO A 295 -4.13 5.95 -14.86
CA PRO A 295 -4.62 7.25 -14.38
C PRO A 295 -6.05 7.18 -13.80
N PHE A 296 -6.30 6.22 -12.90
CA PHE A 296 -7.62 6.02 -12.31
C PHE A 296 -7.59 6.22 -10.79
N THR A 297 -8.62 6.88 -10.28
CA THR A 297 -8.97 6.83 -8.86
C THR A 297 -9.88 5.62 -8.59
N ALA A 298 -10.11 5.30 -7.31
CA ALA A 298 -11.10 4.29 -6.93
C ALA A 298 -12.50 4.60 -7.47
N PHE A 299 -12.88 5.88 -7.56
CA PHE A 299 -14.16 6.29 -8.12
C PHE A 299 -14.22 6.08 -9.64
N ASP A 300 -13.14 6.36 -10.37
CA ASP A 300 -13.08 6.12 -11.82
C ASP A 300 -13.25 4.61 -12.14
N VAL A 301 -12.60 3.75 -11.36
CA VAL A 301 -12.73 2.29 -11.48
C VAL A 301 -14.16 1.84 -11.13
N LEU A 302 -14.73 2.36 -10.05
CA LEU A 302 -16.08 2.00 -9.60
C LEU A 302 -17.16 2.39 -10.62
N TRP A 303 -17.11 3.60 -11.14
CA TRP A 303 -18.14 4.11 -12.06
C TRP A 303 -17.87 3.78 -13.52
N GLY A 304 -16.70 3.21 -13.81
CA GLY A 304 -16.39 2.67 -15.12
C GLY A 304 -16.39 3.76 -16.19
N LYS A 305 -15.49 4.74 -16.08
CA LYS A 305 -15.06 5.52 -17.25
C LYS A 305 -14.43 4.56 -18.27
N ARG A 306 -15.30 3.88 -19.02
CA ARG A 306 -15.02 2.73 -19.89
C ARG A 306 -14.37 3.14 -21.21
N ASP A 307 -14.35 4.42 -21.55
CA ASP A 307 -13.78 4.90 -22.82
C ASP A 307 -12.25 4.74 -22.93
N VAL A 308 -11.56 4.27 -21.87
CA VAL A 308 -10.10 4.09 -21.83
C VAL A 308 -9.66 2.70 -21.35
N LEU A 309 -10.62 1.79 -21.07
CA LEU A 309 -10.34 0.46 -20.50
C LEU A 309 -10.34 -0.69 -21.55
N TRP A 310 -10.50 -0.38 -22.84
CA TRP A 310 -10.63 -1.39 -23.89
C TRP A 310 -9.91 -1.04 -25.20
N LYS A 311 -8.65 -0.60 -25.15
CA LYS A 311 -7.71 -0.79 -26.28
C LYS A 311 -6.27 -0.91 -25.77
N GLN A 312 -5.58 -1.92 -26.31
CA GLN A 312 -4.17 -2.28 -26.13
C GLN A 312 -3.93 -3.07 -24.82
N GLY A 313 -3.83 -4.40 -24.82
CA GLY A 313 -3.21 -5.23 -25.84
C GLY A 313 -1.69 -5.19 -25.75
N HIS A 314 -1.15 -5.23 -24.53
CA HIS A 314 0.16 -5.79 -24.24
C HIS A 314 0.10 -6.42 -22.84
N ASN A 315 0.05 -7.75 -22.82
CA ASN A 315 0.52 -8.51 -21.66
C ASN A 315 2.03 -8.27 -21.55
N PRO A 316 2.58 -7.98 -20.35
CA PRO A 316 3.95 -8.38 -20.06
C PRO A 316 4.10 -9.91 -20.12
#